data_AF-A0A544Z0Q7-F1
#
_entry.id   AF-A0A544Z0Q7-F1
#
_cell.length_a   1.000
_cell.length_b   1.000
_cell.length_c   1.000
_cell.angle_alpha   90.00
_cell.angle_beta   90.00
_cell.angle_gamma   90.00
#
_symmetry.space_group_name_H-M   'P 1'
#
loop_
_entity.id
_entity.type
_entity.pdbx_description
1 polymer ?
#
loop_
_entity_poly.entity_id
_entity_poly.type
_entity_poly.pdbx_seq_one_letter_code
_entity_poly.pdbx_strand_id
1 'polypeptide(L)'
;MWQRVLEGAVDVVRELWTGEPVTYRGEFYGEFYGEFYEVDRARLYSLPDRPPPIYVSGFGPKPVELAGRLGDGCIHTAPAADMVEAFHRAGDEGKPCAAGPKVRRVYDEAEARKTVHMLWSNQGIPGEAAQLLPLPRHFEQLSGSSRGAAAGSRARPPSSCRCRGTSSSSRARHGARPRALCS
;
A
#
# COMPACT_ATOMS: atom_id res chain seq x y z
N MET A 1 -13.54 1.91 16.86
CA MET A 1 -13.56 3.35 16.55
C MET A 1 -12.98 3.62 15.17
N TRP A 2 -11.66 3.72 14.98
CA TRP A 2 -11.04 4.01 13.66
C TRP A 2 -11.43 3.08 12.50
N GLN A 3 -11.69 1.80 12.78
CA GLN A 3 -12.12 0.84 11.76
C GLN A 3 -13.44 1.27 11.09
N ARG A 4 -14.41 1.76 11.88
CA ARG A 4 -15.71 2.23 11.37
C ARG A 4 -15.60 3.48 10.50
N VAL A 5 -14.64 4.36 10.82
CA VAL A 5 -14.32 5.53 10.00
C VAL A 5 -13.83 5.07 8.61
N LEU A 6 -12.92 4.11 8.57
CA LEU A 6 -12.43 3.59 7.29
C LEU A 6 -13.53 2.86 6.50
N GLU A 7 -14.37 2.07 7.18
CA GLU A 7 -15.54 1.40 6.58
C GLU A 7 -16.45 2.42 5.88
N GLY A 8 -16.91 3.45 6.60
CA GLY A 8 -17.79 4.47 6.04
C GLY A 8 -17.16 5.29 4.91
N ALA A 9 -15.85 5.56 4.99
CA ALA A 9 -15.13 6.23 3.90
C ALA A 9 -15.13 5.40 2.60
N VAL A 10 -14.88 4.09 2.72
CA VAL A 10 -14.88 3.17 1.57
C VAL A 10 -16.27 3.05 0.96
N ASP A 11 -17.31 2.96 1.81
CA ASP A 11 -18.71 2.89 1.35
C ASP A 11 -19.10 4.14 0.58
N VAL A 12 -18.84 5.34 1.13
CA VAL A 12 -19.12 6.61 0.45
C VAL A 12 -18.40 6.71 -0.89
N VAL A 13 -17.12 6.31 -0.96
CA VAL A 13 -16.35 6.34 -2.22
C VAL A 13 -16.94 5.39 -3.25
N ARG A 14 -17.35 4.18 -2.85
CA ARG A 14 -17.97 3.19 -3.75
C ARG A 14 -19.33 3.66 -4.27
N GLU A 15 -20.16 4.25 -3.40
CA GLU A 15 -21.43 4.86 -3.79
C GLU A 15 -21.21 6.01 -4.79
N LEU A 16 -20.24 6.88 -4.54
CA LEU A 16 -19.93 7.99 -5.44
C LEU A 16 -19.46 7.53 -6.82
N TRP A 17 -18.79 6.37 -6.92
CA TRP A 17 -18.37 5.79 -8.20
C TRP A 17 -19.52 5.27 -9.07
N THR A 18 -20.73 5.13 -8.52
CA THR A 18 -21.93 4.87 -9.33
C THR A 18 -22.29 6.10 -10.19
N GLY A 19 -21.86 7.29 -9.77
CA GLY A 19 -22.22 8.55 -10.40
C GLY A 19 -23.65 8.98 -10.15
N GLU A 20 -24.42 8.28 -9.32
CA GLU A 20 -25.74 8.72 -8.88
C GLU A 20 -25.63 9.73 -7.74
N PRO A 21 -26.67 10.54 -7.47
CA PRO A 21 -26.73 11.35 -6.26
C PRO A 21 -26.74 10.45 -5.01
N VAL A 22 -25.72 10.59 -4.18
CA VAL A 22 -25.53 9.84 -2.94
C VAL A 22 -25.91 10.73 -1.75
N THR A 23 -26.84 10.26 -0.94
CA THR A 23 -27.03 10.75 0.42
C THR A 23 -26.61 9.63 1.36
N TYR A 24 -25.59 9.87 2.17
CA TYR A 24 -25.03 8.92 3.13
C TYR A 24 -25.03 9.55 4.52
N ARG A 25 -25.52 8.81 5.50
CA ARG A 25 -25.42 9.17 6.92
C ARG A 25 -24.72 8.05 7.64
N GLY A 26 -23.53 8.35 8.14
CA GLY A 26 -22.76 7.39 8.92
C GLY A 26 -23.51 7.02 10.19
N GLU A 27 -23.27 5.82 10.70
CA GLU A 27 -23.85 5.43 11.99
C GLU A 27 -23.35 6.37 13.11
N PHE A 28 -24.26 6.76 14.00
CA PHE A 28 -23.95 7.58 15.16
C PHE A 28 -23.23 6.74 16.23
N TYR A 29 -22.02 7.14 16.64
CA TYR A 29 -21.21 6.37 17.57
C TYR A 29 -21.00 7.08 18.91
N GLY A 30 -22.00 6.97 19.78
CA GLY A 30 -21.95 7.39 21.19
C GLY A 30 -22.12 8.88 21.43
N GLU A 31 -22.34 9.26 22.69
CA GLU A 31 -22.71 10.64 23.10
C GLU A 31 -21.65 11.70 22.76
N PHE A 32 -20.39 11.30 22.56
CA PHE A 32 -19.26 12.21 22.39
C PHE A 32 -18.73 12.35 20.95
N TYR A 33 -19.05 11.43 20.03
CA TYR A 33 -18.29 11.31 18.76
C TYR A 33 -19.09 11.49 17.46
N GLY A 34 -20.43 11.62 17.52
CA GLY A 34 -21.24 11.98 16.34
C GLY A 34 -21.23 10.96 15.19
N GLU A 35 -21.74 11.36 14.02
CA GLU A 35 -21.60 10.62 12.76
C GLU A 35 -20.25 10.97 12.10
N PHE A 36 -19.51 9.98 11.58
CA PHE A 36 -18.19 10.24 11.01
C PHE A 36 -18.24 10.85 9.60
N TYR A 37 -19.27 10.52 8.81
CA TYR A 37 -19.49 11.06 7.48
C TYR A 37 -20.96 11.37 7.28
N GLU A 38 -21.26 12.62 6.95
CA GLU A 38 -22.58 13.04 6.46
C GLU A 38 -22.37 13.61 5.05
N VAL A 39 -23.11 13.06 4.10
CA VAL A 39 -23.07 13.45 2.70
C VAL A 39 -24.52 13.63 2.25
N ASP A 40 -24.89 14.82 1.76
CA ASP A 40 -26.22 15.08 1.20
C ASP A 40 -26.13 15.33 -0.31
N ARG A 41 -26.77 14.47 -1.10
CA ARG A 41 -26.90 14.60 -2.57
C ARG A 41 -25.56 14.88 -3.28
N ALA A 42 -24.47 14.28 -2.82
CA ALA A 42 -23.18 14.39 -3.48
C ALA A 42 -23.15 13.51 -4.72
N ARG A 43 -22.45 13.95 -5.77
CA ARG A 43 -22.35 13.22 -7.02
C ARG A 43 -20.98 13.47 -7.66
N LEU A 44 -20.36 12.42 -8.17
CA LEU A 44 -19.25 12.55 -9.12
C LEU A 44 -19.80 12.75 -10.53
N TYR A 45 -19.51 13.90 -11.12
CA TYR A 45 -19.93 14.24 -12.49
C TYR A 45 -19.03 13.64 -13.57
N SER A 46 -17.79 13.32 -13.21
CA SER A 46 -16.80 12.73 -14.10
C SER A 46 -16.37 11.40 -13.54
N LEU A 47 -16.81 10.32 -14.19
CA LEU A 47 -16.51 8.95 -13.80
C LEU A 47 -15.51 8.34 -14.77
N PRO A 48 -14.57 7.50 -14.28
CA PRO A 48 -13.81 6.63 -15.15
C PRO A 48 -14.72 5.52 -15.71
N ASP A 49 -14.39 5.00 -16.91
CA ASP A 49 -15.13 3.87 -17.51
C ASP A 49 -15.20 2.64 -16.58
N ARG A 50 -14.19 2.49 -15.71
CA ARG A 50 -14.13 1.47 -14.67
C ARG A 50 -13.63 2.10 -13.37
N PRO A 51 -14.36 1.95 -12.25
CA PRO A 51 -13.88 2.42 -10.95
C PRO A 51 -12.51 1.83 -10.60
N PRO A 52 -11.56 2.63 -10.09
CA PRO A 52 -10.26 2.11 -9.68
C PRO A 52 -10.42 1.22 -8.44
N PRO A 53 -9.61 0.16 -8.29
CA PRO A 53 -9.69 -0.69 -7.09
C PRO A 53 -9.21 0.08 -5.85
N ILE A 54 -9.85 -0.16 -4.71
CA ILE A 54 -9.44 0.39 -3.41
C ILE A 54 -8.45 -0.57 -2.77
N TYR A 55 -7.18 -0.19 -2.73
CA TYR A 55 -6.17 -0.94 -1.99
C TYR A 55 -6.00 -0.34 -0.59
N VAL A 56 -6.07 -1.20 0.42
CA VAL A 56 -5.96 -0.79 1.82
C VAL A 56 -4.62 -1.28 2.38
N SER A 57 -3.89 -0.39 3.03
CA SER A 57 -2.65 -0.74 3.73
C SER A 57 -2.92 -0.88 5.23
N GLY A 58 -2.20 -1.80 5.86
CA GLY A 58 -2.32 -2.08 7.28
C GLY A 58 -1.01 -2.59 7.84
N PHE A 59 -0.70 -2.20 9.07
CA PHE A 59 0.42 -2.72 9.84
C PHE A 59 -0.10 -3.52 11.02
N GLY A 60 0.23 -4.82 11.05
CA GLY A 60 -0.24 -5.76 12.06
C GLY A 60 -1.57 -6.44 11.72
N PRO A 61 -1.99 -7.43 12.52
CA PRO A 61 -3.06 -8.36 12.15
C PRO A 61 -4.43 -7.69 12.03
N LYS A 62 -4.82 -6.84 12.99
CA LYS A 62 -6.16 -6.21 13.00
C LYS A 62 -6.40 -5.30 11.78
N PRO A 63 -5.50 -4.37 11.40
CA PRO A 63 -5.69 -3.56 10.19
C PRO A 63 -5.69 -4.40 8.91
N VAL A 64 -4.90 -5.47 8.86
CA VAL A 64 -4.80 -6.36 7.70
C VAL A 64 -6.08 -7.17 7.48
N GLU A 65 -6.69 -7.67 8.56
CA GLU A 65 -8.01 -8.33 8.48
C GLU A 65 -9.09 -7.35 7.98
N LEU A 66 -9.06 -6.10 8.43
CA LEU A 66 -9.97 -5.06 7.94
C LEU A 66 -9.74 -4.77 6.45
N ALA A 67 -8.48 -4.70 6.03
CA ALA A 67 -8.11 -4.54 4.63
C ALA A 67 -8.64 -5.70 3.77
N GLY A 68 -8.60 -6.94 4.27
CA GLY A 68 -9.15 -8.12 3.59
C GLY A 68 -10.64 -8.01 3.31
N ARG A 69 -11.40 -7.53 4.28
CA ARG A 69 -12.86 -7.34 4.15
C ARG A 69 -13.22 -6.19 3.21
N LEU A 70 -12.58 -5.04 3.37
CA LEU A 70 -12.98 -3.82 2.67
C LEU A 70 -12.31 -3.64 1.31
N GLY A 71 -11.02 -3.94 1.24
CA GLY A 71 -10.19 -3.65 0.09
C GLY A 71 -10.42 -4.64 -1.07
N ASP A 72 -10.20 -4.12 -2.27
CA ASP A 72 -10.05 -4.92 -3.48
C ASP A 72 -8.61 -5.47 -3.61
N GLY A 73 -7.69 -4.98 -2.77
CA GLY A 73 -6.31 -5.43 -2.66
C GLY A 73 -5.59 -4.87 -1.43
N CYS A 74 -4.38 -5.37 -1.20
CA CYS A 74 -3.51 -4.93 -0.09
C CYS A 74 -2.19 -4.32 -0.59
N ILE A 75 -1.67 -3.31 0.14
CA ILE A 75 -0.32 -2.77 -0.11
C ILE A 75 0.51 -2.81 1.16
N HIS A 76 1.70 -3.38 1.07
CA HIS A 76 2.70 -3.42 2.13
C HIS A 76 4.02 -2.77 1.71
N THR A 77 4.84 -2.37 2.68
CA THR A 77 6.18 -1.79 2.42
C THR A 77 7.31 -2.81 2.57
N ALA A 78 7.00 -4.02 3.02
CA ALA A 78 7.94 -5.12 3.20
C ALA A 78 7.25 -6.47 2.90
N PRO A 79 8.03 -7.54 2.61
CA PRO A 79 7.49 -8.89 2.53
C PRO A 79 6.93 -9.33 3.89
N ALA A 80 5.66 -9.71 3.93
CA ALA A 80 4.98 -10.18 5.15
C ALA A 80 3.99 -11.30 4.78
N ALA A 81 4.49 -12.54 4.72
CA ALA A 81 3.71 -13.69 4.26
C ALA A 81 2.51 -13.97 5.19
N ASP A 82 2.73 -13.89 6.49
CA ASP A 82 1.71 -14.00 7.54
C ASP A 82 0.58 -12.97 7.38
N MET A 83 0.94 -11.73 7.01
CA MET A 83 -0.04 -10.67 6.76
C MET A 83 -0.82 -10.92 5.46
N VAL A 84 -0.17 -11.39 4.39
CA VAL A 84 -0.87 -11.76 3.16
C VAL A 84 -1.86 -12.89 3.41
N GLU A 85 -1.47 -13.91 4.17
CA GLU A 85 -2.38 -14.99 4.57
C GLU A 85 -3.55 -14.49 5.40
N ALA A 86 -3.31 -13.60 6.37
CA ALA A 86 -4.38 -13.00 7.17
C ALA A 86 -5.34 -12.15 6.32
N PHE A 87 -4.81 -11.41 5.34
CA PHE A 87 -5.58 -10.63 4.38
C PHE A 87 -6.51 -11.52 3.54
N HIS A 88 -5.98 -12.59 2.95
CA HIS A 88 -6.78 -13.53 2.14
C HIS A 88 -7.78 -14.30 3.00
N ARG A 89 -7.44 -14.66 4.23
CA ARG A 89 -8.37 -15.32 5.17
C ARG A 89 -9.57 -14.43 5.55
N ALA A 90 -9.34 -13.13 5.67
CA ALA A 90 -10.38 -12.16 6.03
C ALA A 90 -11.17 -11.65 4.81
N GLY A 91 -10.68 -11.87 3.60
CA GLY A 91 -11.29 -11.48 2.34
C GLY A 91 -11.50 -12.67 1.42
N ASP A 92 -11.39 -12.42 0.12
CA ASP A 92 -11.48 -13.47 -0.90
C ASP A 92 -10.08 -13.93 -1.32
N GLU A 93 -9.95 -15.23 -1.61
CA GLU A 93 -8.76 -15.78 -2.25
C GLU A 93 -8.55 -15.13 -3.63
N GLY A 94 -7.31 -14.74 -3.92
CA GLY A 94 -6.93 -14.17 -5.23
C GLY A 94 -6.95 -12.64 -5.29
N LYS A 95 -7.39 -11.94 -4.23
CA LYS A 95 -7.25 -10.47 -4.16
C LYS A 95 -5.76 -10.08 -4.25
N PRO A 96 -5.39 -9.10 -5.10
CA PRO A 96 -4.01 -8.68 -5.29
C PRO A 96 -3.39 -8.13 -4.00
N CYS A 97 -2.17 -8.58 -3.70
CA CYS A 97 -1.34 -8.00 -2.65
C CYS A 97 -0.02 -7.52 -3.27
N ALA A 98 0.20 -6.21 -3.19
CA ALA A 98 1.37 -5.54 -3.74
C ALA A 98 2.31 -5.09 -2.62
N ALA A 99 3.61 -4.98 -2.96
CA ALA A 99 4.59 -4.40 -2.07
C ALA A 99 5.40 -3.30 -2.78
N GLY A 100 5.65 -2.21 -2.05
CA GLY A 100 6.53 -1.12 -2.49
C GLY A 100 7.83 -1.12 -1.69
N PRO A 101 8.82 -1.97 -2.01
CA PRO A 101 10.10 -1.98 -1.31
C PRO A 101 10.98 -0.80 -1.73
N LYS A 102 11.75 -0.26 -0.77
CA LYS A 102 12.85 0.66 -1.08
C LYS A 102 14.01 -0.14 -1.69
N VAL A 103 14.47 0.26 -2.88
CA VAL A 103 15.53 -0.45 -3.59
C VAL A 103 16.68 0.51 -3.91
N ARG A 104 17.90 0.10 -3.55
CA ARG A 104 19.15 0.69 -4.06
C ARG A 104 20.01 -0.42 -4.64
N ARG A 105 20.49 -0.20 -5.86
CA ARG A 105 21.39 -1.14 -6.52
C ARG A 105 22.84 -0.80 -6.17
N VAL A 106 23.54 -1.82 -5.71
CA VAL A 106 25.00 -1.83 -5.47
C VAL A 106 25.53 -3.20 -5.86
N TYR A 107 26.84 -3.28 -6.12
CA TYR A 107 27.48 -4.50 -6.60
C TYR A 107 28.21 -5.28 -5.50
N ASP A 108 28.48 -4.64 -4.36
CA ASP A 108 29.12 -5.25 -3.21
C ASP A 108 28.16 -5.33 -2.00
N GLU A 109 28.17 -6.47 -1.30
CA GLU A 109 27.25 -6.71 -0.18
C GLU A 109 27.61 -5.88 1.06
N ALA A 110 28.89 -5.69 1.35
CA ALA A 110 29.31 -4.88 2.49
C ALA A 110 28.95 -3.40 2.27
N GLU A 111 29.13 -2.89 1.05
CA GLU A 111 28.65 -1.58 0.62
C GLU A 111 27.12 -1.48 0.69
N ALA A 112 26.39 -2.55 0.33
CA ALA A 112 24.94 -2.61 0.44
C ALA A 112 24.47 -2.41 1.87
N ARG A 113 25.04 -3.17 2.81
CA ARG A 113 24.70 -3.08 4.24
C ARG A 113 25.04 -1.71 4.82
N LYS A 114 26.22 -1.16 4.49
CA LYS A 114 26.60 0.19 4.91
C LYS A 114 25.63 1.24 4.38
N THR A 115 25.26 1.14 3.11
CA THR A 115 24.35 2.12 2.49
C THR A 115 22.93 1.99 3.03
N VAL A 116 22.46 0.75 3.15
CA VAL A 116 21.52 0.25 4.16
C VAL A 116 21.21 1.21 5.30
N HIS A 117 22.11 1.12 6.27
CA HIS A 117 22.08 1.83 7.53
C HIS A 117 22.29 3.34 7.38
N MET A 118 23.03 3.79 6.36
CA MET A 118 23.26 5.22 6.14
C MET A 118 21.99 5.94 5.65
N LEU A 119 21.34 5.41 4.62
CA LEU A 119 20.20 6.08 3.98
C LEU A 119 18.88 5.85 4.72
N TRP A 120 18.77 4.71 5.39
CA TRP A 120 17.50 4.20 5.92
C TRP A 120 17.62 3.69 7.36
N SER A 121 18.39 4.40 8.20
CA SER A 121 18.66 4.03 9.61
C SER A 121 17.40 3.78 10.44
N ASN A 122 16.32 4.54 10.19
CA ASN A 122 15.08 4.46 10.94
C ASN A 122 14.10 3.38 10.45
N GLN A 123 14.37 2.69 9.32
CA GLN A 123 13.42 1.72 8.75
C GLN A 123 13.17 0.50 9.61
N GLY A 124 14.09 0.17 10.52
CA GLY A 124 13.92 -0.95 11.45
C GLY A 124 13.30 -0.56 12.80
N ILE A 125 12.79 0.66 12.96
CA ILE A 125 12.05 1.05 14.17
C ILE A 125 10.70 0.30 14.17
N PRO A 126 10.40 -0.53 15.18
CA PRO A 126 9.21 -1.35 15.19
C PRO A 126 7.94 -0.56 15.54
N GLY A 127 6.80 -1.06 15.06
CA GLY A 127 5.47 -0.62 15.46
C GLY A 127 5.16 0.85 15.15
N GLU A 128 4.28 1.44 15.95
CA GLU A 128 3.82 2.83 15.81
C GLU A 128 4.87 3.87 16.24
N ALA A 129 5.99 3.45 16.86
CA ALA A 129 7.00 4.36 17.38
C ALA A 129 7.49 5.31 16.28
N ALA A 130 7.74 4.81 15.06
CA ALA A 130 8.18 5.64 13.94
C ALA A 130 7.17 6.76 13.56
N GLN A 131 5.89 6.64 13.95
CA GLN A 131 4.83 7.63 13.67
C GLN A 131 4.63 8.61 14.84
N LEU A 132 4.96 8.20 16.06
CA LEU A 132 4.70 8.96 17.29
C LEU A 132 5.89 9.82 17.74
N LEU A 133 7.10 9.54 17.26
CA LEU A 133 8.30 10.25 17.70
C LEU A 133 8.25 11.74 17.29
N PRO A 134 8.24 12.68 18.25
CA PRO A 134 8.04 14.09 17.93
C PRO A 134 9.29 14.81 17.42
N LEU A 135 10.49 14.27 17.68
CA LEU A 135 11.76 14.96 17.43
C LEU A 135 12.76 14.05 16.71
N PRO A 136 13.56 14.57 15.76
CA PRO A 136 14.58 13.82 15.03
C PRO A 136 15.54 13.04 15.94
N ARG A 137 15.98 13.62 17.06
CA ARG A 137 16.88 12.96 18.04
C ARG A 137 16.32 11.64 18.59
N HIS A 138 15.00 11.49 18.69
CA HIS A 138 14.40 10.24 19.16
C HIS A 138 14.50 9.14 18.09
N PHE A 139 14.45 9.50 16.81
CA PHE A 139 14.71 8.55 15.73
C PHE A 139 16.15 8.08 15.74
N GLU A 140 17.10 8.99 15.96
CA GLU A 140 18.52 8.66 16.07
C GLU A 140 18.77 7.65 17.21
N GLN A 141 18.19 7.90 18.39
CA GLN A 141 18.27 7.00 19.55
C GLN A 141 17.73 5.59 19.24
N LEU A 142 16.60 5.47 18.56
CA LEU A 142 16.00 4.15 18.25
C LEU A 142 16.61 3.47 17.03
N SER A 143 17.11 4.23 16.05
CA SER A 143 17.77 3.70 14.86
C SER A 143 19.08 2.98 15.18
N GLY A 144 19.75 3.35 16.28
CA GLY A 144 20.95 2.67 16.76
C GLY A 144 20.72 1.20 17.14
N SER A 145 19.50 0.87 17.60
CA SER A 145 19.08 -0.46 18.07
C SER A 145 18.58 -1.37 16.94
N SER A 146 18.27 -0.83 15.75
CA SER A 146 17.64 -1.56 14.64
C SER A 146 18.63 -2.24 13.69
N ARG A 147 19.93 -2.25 14.01
CA ARG A 147 21.02 -2.71 13.13
C ARG A 147 20.90 -4.17 12.65
N GLY A 148 20.09 -5.01 13.32
CA GLY A 148 19.85 -6.40 12.93
C GLY A 148 18.67 -6.64 11.98
N ALA A 149 17.72 -5.69 11.86
CA ALA A 149 16.43 -5.96 11.21
C ALA A 149 16.35 -5.52 9.73
N ALA A 150 17.24 -4.64 9.28
CA ALA A 150 17.16 -4.02 7.94
C ALA A 150 17.84 -4.82 6.81
N ALA A 151 18.54 -5.92 7.13
CA ALA A 151 19.43 -6.59 6.18
C ALA A 151 18.79 -7.83 5.52
N GLY A 152 18.24 -7.60 4.32
CA GLY A 152 18.42 -8.56 3.21
C GLY A 152 17.31 -9.58 2.98
N SER A 153 16.16 -9.15 2.44
CA SER A 153 15.46 -10.05 1.52
C SER A 153 16.21 -10.00 0.19
N ARG A 154 16.87 -11.11 -0.18
CA ARG A 154 17.21 -11.34 -1.60
C ARG A 154 15.86 -11.43 -2.31
N ALA A 155 15.46 -10.36 -2.99
CA ALA A 155 14.30 -10.39 -3.87
C ALA A 155 14.61 -11.36 -5.02
N ARG A 156 14.29 -12.64 -4.82
CA ARG A 156 14.22 -13.61 -5.91
C ARG A 156 12.84 -13.39 -6.53
N PRO A 157 12.74 -13.02 -7.82
CA PRO A 157 11.43 -12.80 -8.42
C PRO A 157 10.62 -14.10 -8.32
N PRO A 158 9.34 -14.05 -7.92
CA PRO A 158 8.50 -15.24 -7.95
C PRO A 158 8.40 -15.72 -9.41
N SER A 159 8.40 -17.04 -9.62
CA SER A 159 8.32 -17.65 -10.96
C SER A 159 7.08 -17.23 -11.77
N SER A 160 6.08 -16.66 -11.10
CA SER A 160 4.84 -16.14 -11.68
C SER A 160 4.88 -14.65 -12.04
N CYS A 161 5.87 -13.87 -11.58
CA CYS A 161 6.06 -12.49 -12.00
C CYS A 161 6.71 -12.46 -13.40
N ARG A 162 5.89 -12.66 -14.45
CA ARG A 162 6.23 -12.15 -15.78
C ARG A 162 6.17 -10.64 -15.72
N CYS A 163 7.31 -10.01 -15.44
CA CYS A 163 7.57 -8.69 -16.00
C CYS A 163 7.42 -8.87 -17.52
N ARG A 164 6.32 -8.38 -18.10
CA ARG A 164 6.21 -8.23 -19.56
C ARG A 164 7.13 -7.09 -19.97
N GLY A 165 8.44 -7.35 -19.87
CA GLY A 165 9.46 -6.53 -20.47
C GLY A 165 9.33 -6.72 -21.97
N THR A 166 8.97 -5.66 -22.67
CA THR A 166 9.27 -5.54 -24.08
C THR A 166 10.80 -5.69 -24.21
N SER A 167 11.25 -6.89 -24.56
CA SER A 167 12.63 -7.14 -24.93
C SER A 167 12.87 -6.45 -26.28
N SER A 168 13.06 -5.14 -26.24
CA SER A 168 13.77 -4.44 -27.29
C SER A 168 15.25 -4.49 -26.93
N SER A 169 15.90 -5.60 -27.28
CA SER A 169 17.33 -5.58 -27.52
C SER A 169 17.57 -4.67 -28.73
N SER A 170 17.57 -3.36 -28.52
CA SER A 170 17.96 -2.40 -29.54
C SER A 170 19.28 -1.79 -29.12
N ARG A 171 20.36 -2.37 -29.66
CA ARG A 171 21.52 -1.57 -30.04
C ARG A 171 20.97 -0.37 -30.79
N ALA A 172 21.28 0.82 -30.33
CA ALA A 172 21.01 2.05 -31.05
C ALA A 172 21.50 1.92 -32.50
N ARG A 173 20.56 1.81 -33.45
CA ARG A 173 20.71 2.28 -34.82
C ARG A 173 19.38 2.91 -35.23
N HIS A 174 19.52 4.04 -35.90
CA HIS A 174 18.50 5.00 -36.25
C HIS A 174 17.25 4.44 -36.95
N GLY A 175 16.11 5.09 -36.66
CA GLY A 175 15.05 5.34 -37.64
C GLY A 175 13.99 4.25 -37.80
N ALA A 176 12.87 4.40 -37.09
CA ALA A 176 11.49 4.23 -37.60
C ALA A 176 10.50 4.16 -36.42
N ARG A 177 9.46 5.00 -36.44
CA ARG A 177 8.30 4.89 -35.54
C ARG A 177 7.32 3.84 -36.10
N PRO A 178 6.72 2.97 -35.28
CA PRO A 178 5.45 2.37 -35.63
C PRO A 178 4.32 2.80 -34.68
N ARG A 179 3.19 3.21 -35.27
CA ARG A 179 1.86 3.29 -34.66
C ARG A 179 1.24 1.89 -34.57
N ALA A 180 0.51 1.60 -33.50
CA ALA A 180 -0.63 0.66 -33.42
C ALA A 180 -1.36 0.98 -32.09
N LEU A 181 -2.61 1.44 -32.02
CA LEU A 181 -3.91 0.78 -32.28
C LEU A 181 -4.01 -0.60 -31.61
N CYS A 182 -4.86 -0.69 -30.59
CA CYS A 182 -5.36 -1.94 -30.02
C CYS A 182 -6.89 -1.84 -29.85
N SER A 183 -7.57 -2.72 -30.59
CA SER A 183 -8.85 -3.36 -30.28
C SER A 183 -8.73 -4.28 -29.06
#